data_AF-A0A973XZB1-F1
#
_entry.id   AF-A0A973XZB1-F1
#
_cell.length_a   1.000
_cell.length_b   1.000
_cell.length_c   1.000
_cell.angle_alpha   90.00
_cell.angle_beta   90.00
_cell.angle_gamma   90.00
#
_symmetry.space_group_name_H-M   'P 1'
#
loop_
_entity.id
_entity.type
_entity.pdbx_description
1 polymer ?
#
loop_
_entity_poly.entity_id
_entity_poly.type
_entity_poly.pdbx_seq_one_letter_code
_entity_poly.pdbx_strand_id
1 'polypeptide(L)'
;MSDTEVEVRQRIRELLVELFGGDRFTSGVSDSVSLREAGLPSTGLVSLLVAMEDVFGFEWDDDVQPEVLRSIDSLAGHVLALRS
;
A
#
# COMPACT_ATOMS: atom_id res chain seq x y z
N MET A 1 7.55 8.80 14.33
CA MET A 1 7.46 8.59 12.88
C MET A 1 8.83 8.88 12.32
N SER A 2 9.48 7.88 11.75
CA SER A 2 10.78 8.07 11.08
C SER A 2 10.54 8.67 9.69
N ASP A 3 11.54 9.39 9.16
CA ASP A 3 11.45 9.94 7.80
C ASP A 3 11.17 8.83 6.76
N THR A 4 11.75 7.64 6.98
CA THR A 4 11.52 6.44 6.15
C THR A 4 10.06 5.98 6.13
N GLU A 5 9.35 6.05 7.26
CA GLU A 5 7.94 5.64 7.32
C GLU A 5 7.04 6.59 6.51
N VAL A 6 7.37 7.89 6.50
CA VAL A 6 6.68 8.88 5.68
C VAL A 6 6.94 8.61 4.20
N GLU A 7 8.20 8.35 3.82
CA GLU A 7 8.60 8.04 2.44
C GLU A 7 7.90 6.80 1.90
N VAL A 8 7.83 5.71 2.69
CA VAL A 8 7.15 4.47 2.26
C VAL A 8 5.67 4.72 2.02
N ARG A 9 4.97 5.43 2.91
CA ARG A 9 3.55 5.76 2.72
C ARG A 9 3.32 6.63 1.50
N GLN A 10 4.17 7.63 1.28
CA GLN A 10 4.09 8.48 0.07
C GLN A 10 4.27 7.65 -1.19
N ARG A 11 5.24 6.72 -1.21
CA ARG A 11 5.45 5.86 -2.38
C ARG A 11 4.27 4.92 -2.66
N ILE A 12 3.64 4.37 -1.62
CA ILE A 12 2.42 3.57 -1.77
C ILE A 12 1.27 4.42 -2.35
N ARG A 13 1.16 5.69 -1.95
CA ARG A 13 0.16 6.63 -2.51
C ARG A 13 0.41 6.93 -3.98
N GLU A 14 1.66 7.15 -4.36
CA GLU A 14 2.05 7.34 -5.77
C GLU A 14 1.67 6.11 -6.61
N LEU A 15 1.94 4.90 -6.12
CA LEU A 15 1.53 3.66 -6.80
C LEU A 15 0.02 3.57 -6.99
N LEU A 16 -0.77 3.95 -5.98
CA LEU A 16 -2.22 4.02 -6.10
C LEU A 16 -2.66 5.06 -7.16
N VAL A 17 -1.97 6.21 -7.26
CA VAL A 17 -2.25 7.20 -8.32
C VAL A 17 -1.92 6.64 -9.69
N GLU A 18 -0.74 6.03 -9.83
CA GLU A 18 -0.24 5.45 -11.09
C GLU A 18 -1.16 4.34 -11.61
N LEU A 19 -1.62 3.45 -10.72
CA LEU A 19 -2.44 2.29 -11.08
C LEU A 19 -3.91 2.64 -11.37
N PHE A 20 -4.48 3.59 -10.62
CA PHE A 20 -5.92 3.88 -10.69
C PHE A 20 -6.25 5.22 -11.35
N GLY A 21 -5.23 6.00 -11.75
CA GLY A 21 -5.36 7.18 -12.61
C GLY A 21 -6.19 8.32 -12.02
N GLY A 22 -6.39 8.33 -10.70
CA GLY A 22 -7.35 9.22 -10.04
C GLY A 22 -6.83 9.84 -8.76
N ASP A 23 -6.37 11.08 -8.86
CA ASP A 23 -5.94 11.92 -7.73
C ASP A 23 -7.04 12.05 -6.66
N ARG A 24 -8.33 11.97 -7.07
CA ARG A 24 -9.49 12.04 -6.16
C ARG A 24 -9.61 10.88 -5.18
N PHE A 25 -9.16 9.68 -5.55
CA PHE A 25 -9.19 8.52 -4.66
C PHE A 25 -8.06 8.64 -3.65
N THR A 26 -6.85 8.93 -4.11
CA THR A 26 -5.64 8.94 -3.28
C THR A 26 -5.49 10.18 -2.42
N SER A 27 -6.01 11.34 -2.85
CA SER A 27 -5.96 12.59 -2.07
C SER A 27 -6.87 12.57 -0.84
N GLY A 28 -7.87 11.67 -0.80
CA GLY A 28 -8.88 11.60 0.26
C GLY A 28 -8.77 10.37 1.17
N VAL A 29 -7.98 9.36 0.80
CA VAL A 29 -7.84 8.14 1.60
C VAL A 29 -6.90 8.39 2.77
N SER A 30 -7.44 8.24 3.98
CA SER A 30 -6.66 8.22 5.23
C SER A 30 -5.76 6.99 5.26
N ASP A 31 -4.54 7.11 5.78
CA ASP A 31 -3.58 6.00 5.83
C ASP A 31 -4.11 4.80 6.65
N SER A 32 -4.99 5.07 7.61
CA SER A 32 -5.61 4.10 8.50
C SER A 32 -6.92 3.48 7.98
N VAL A 33 -7.50 4.04 6.90
CA VAL A 33 -8.77 3.56 6.35
C VAL A 33 -8.53 2.29 5.53
N SER A 34 -9.49 1.37 5.58
CA SER A 34 -9.45 0.17 4.77
C SER A 34 -9.48 0.53 3.28
N LEU A 35 -8.53 0.02 2.50
CA LEU A 35 -8.49 0.23 1.05
C LEU A 35 -9.78 -0.27 0.38
N ARG A 36 -10.37 -1.36 0.89
CA ARG A 36 -11.66 -1.86 0.40
C ARG A 36 -12.81 -0.92 0.73
N GLU A 37 -12.84 -0.34 1.93
CA GLU A 37 -13.86 0.64 2.33
C GLU A 37 -13.71 1.95 1.57
N ALA A 38 -12.48 2.32 1.20
CA ALA A 38 -12.20 3.44 0.32
C ALA A 38 -12.75 3.24 -1.10
N GLY A 39 -13.05 2.00 -1.50
CA GLY A 39 -13.57 1.64 -2.81
C GLY A 39 -12.55 0.99 -3.74
N LEU A 40 -11.39 0.55 -3.23
CA LEU A 40 -10.42 -0.19 -4.03
C LEU A 40 -11.00 -1.56 -4.41
N PRO A 41 -11.12 -1.88 -5.71
CA PRO A 41 -11.56 -3.20 -6.14
C PRO A 41 -10.52 -4.26 -5.78
N SER A 42 -10.94 -5.52 -5.59
CA SER A 42 -10.04 -6.63 -5.26
C SER A 42 -8.93 -6.83 -6.30
N THR A 43 -9.23 -6.64 -7.58
CA THR A 43 -8.24 -6.69 -8.67
C THR A 43 -7.24 -5.52 -8.60
N GLY A 44 -7.70 -4.38 -8.10
CA GLY A 44 -6.84 -3.23 -7.82
C GLY A 44 -5.88 -3.52 -6.67
N LEU A 45 -6.37 -4.14 -5.59
CA LEU A 45 -5.50 -4.56 -4.50
C LEU A 45 -4.40 -5.50 -5.00
N VAL A 46 -4.72 -6.53 -5.78
CA VAL A 46 -3.70 -7.43 -6.36
C VAL A 46 -2.69 -6.66 -7.23
N SER A 47 -3.16 -5.73 -8.06
CA SER A 47 -2.28 -4.90 -8.90
C SER A 47 -1.33 -4.04 -8.06
N LEU A 48 -1.80 -3.49 -6.94
CA LEU A 48 -0.98 -2.76 -5.99
C LEU A 48 0.08 -3.66 -5.36
N LEU A 49 -0.29 -4.87 -4.94
CA LEU A 49 0.66 -5.82 -4.32
C LEU A 49 1.81 -6.14 -5.27
N VAL A 50 1.50 -6.48 -6.52
CA VAL A 50 2.52 -6.75 -7.56
C VAL A 50 3.40 -5.52 -7.82
N ALA A 51 2.81 -4.32 -7.88
CA ALA A 51 3.59 -3.09 -8.08
C ALA A 51 4.51 -2.79 -6.87
N MET A 52 4.08 -3.13 -5.66
CA MET A 52 4.90 -2.98 -4.46
C MET A 52 6.11 -3.92 -4.46
N GLU A 53 5.96 -5.15 -4.94
CA GLU A 53 7.08 -6.09 -5.08
C GLU A 53 8.19 -5.50 -5.95
N ASP A 54 7.84 -4.95 -7.12
CA ASP A 54 8.77 -4.33 -8.06
C ASP A 54 9.42 -3.06 -7.47
N VAL A 55 8.62 -2.18 -6.85
CA VAL A 55 9.12 -0.90 -6.31
C VAL A 55 9.99 -1.06 -5.07
N PHE A 56 9.63 -1.96 -4.18
CA PHE A 56 10.32 -2.13 -2.90
C PHE A 56 11.33 -3.29 -2.91
N GLY A 57 11.32 -4.13 -3.96
CA GLY A 57 12.28 -5.20 -4.17
C GLY A 57 12.07 -6.39 -3.23
N PHE A 58 10.82 -6.79 -3.00
CA PHE A 58 10.46 -7.95 -2.17
C PHE A 58 9.40 -8.81 -2.85
N GLU A 59 9.13 -9.99 -2.28
CA GLU A 59 8.05 -10.89 -2.72
C GLU A 59 7.05 -11.07 -1.57
N TRP A 60 5.75 -11.09 -1.86
CA TRP A 60 4.73 -11.36 -0.85
C TRP A 60 4.76 -12.84 -0.44
N ASP A 61 4.60 -13.10 0.86
CA ASP A 61 4.36 -14.44 1.37
C ASP A 61 2.94 -14.90 0.99
N ASP A 62 2.81 -16.16 0.56
CA ASP A 62 1.50 -16.80 0.30
C ASP A 62 0.61 -16.78 1.56
N ASP A 63 1.22 -16.77 2.75
CA ASP A 63 0.55 -16.76 4.06
C ASP A 63 0.35 -15.35 4.64
N VAL A 64 0.47 -14.28 3.82
CA VAL A 64 0.33 -12.91 4.32
C VAL A 64 -1.06 -12.69 4.94
N GLN A 65 -1.06 -12.15 6.17
CA GLN A 65 -2.30 -11.94 6.90
C GLN A 65 -3.13 -10.82 6.25
N PRO A 66 -4.46 -10.98 6.09
CA PRO A 66 -5.33 -9.97 5.49
C PRO A 66 -5.24 -8.59 6.16
N GLU A 67 -4.91 -8.55 7.45
CA GLU A 67 -4.72 -7.35 8.25
C GLU A 67 -3.56 -6.48 7.75
N VAL A 68 -2.53 -7.11 7.17
CA VAL A 68 -1.38 -6.44 6.56
C VAL A 68 -1.80 -5.71 5.28
N LEU A 69 -2.78 -6.26 4.56
CA LEU A 69 -3.27 -5.75 3.28
C LEU A 69 -4.43 -4.75 3.43
N ARG A 70 -4.77 -4.37 4.67
CA ARG A 70 -5.99 -3.64 4.99
C ARG A 70 -5.89 -2.16 4.65
N SER A 71 -4.77 -1.51 4.97
CA SER A 71 -4.61 -0.06 4.87
C SER A 71 -3.18 0.31 4.44
N ILE A 72 -2.97 1.59 4.10
CA ILE A 72 -1.65 2.11 3.73
C ILE A 72 -0.69 2.01 4.93
N ASP A 73 -1.17 2.27 6.15
CA ASP A 73 -0.37 2.10 7.38
C ASP A 73 0.10 0.65 7.55
N SER A 74 -0.79 -0.33 7.36
CA SER A 74 -0.43 -1.76 7.47
C SER A 74 0.60 -2.16 6.42
N LEU A 75 0.43 -1.72 5.17
CA LEU A 75 1.35 -1.98 4.07
C LEU A 75 2.72 -1.36 4.33
N ALA A 76 2.75 -0.10 4.79
CA ALA A 76 4.00 0.57 5.13
C ALA A 76 4.72 -0.12 6.31
N GLY A 77 3.97 -0.54 7.33
CA GLY A 77 4.50 -1.30 8.46
C GLY A 77 5.18 -2.60 8.02
N HIS A 78 4.59 -3.32 7.05
CA HIS A 78 5.19 -4.53 6.50
C HIS A 78 6.51 -4.24 5.76
N VAL A 79 6.52 -3.25 4.87
CA VAL A 79 7.74 -2.87 4.13
C VAL A 79 8.86 -2.43 5.08
N LEU A 80 8.53 -1.73 6.16
CA LEU A 80 9.51 -1.32 7.17
C LEU A 80 10.05 -2.52 7.96
N ALA A 81 9.20 -3.50 8.28
CA ALA A 81 9.62 -4.73 8.96
C ALA A 81 10.55 -5.60 8.10
N LEU A 82 10.43 -5.57 6.77
CA LEU A 82 11.35 -6.24 5.85
C LEU A 82 12.73 -5.55 5.78
N ARG A 83 12.81 -4.28 6.18
CA ARG A 83 14.01 -3.44 6.10
C ARG A 83 14.75 -3.31 7.44
N SER A 84 14.23 -3.91 8.51
CA SER A 84 14.84 -3.93 9.85
C SER A 84 15.80 -5.12 9.99
#